data_AF-A0A6M0CDR1-F1
#
_entry.id   AF-A0A6M0CDR1-F1
#
_cell.length_a   1.000
_cell.length_b   1.000
_cell.length_c   1.000
_cell.angle_alpha   90.00
_cell.angle_beta   90.00
_cell.angle_gamma   90.00
#
_symmetry.space_group_name_H-M   'P 1'
#
loop_
_entity.id
_entity.type
_entity.pdbx_description
1 polymer ?
#
loop_
_entity_poly.entity_id
_entity_poly.type
_entity_poly.pdbx_seq_one_letter_code
_entity_poly.pdbx_strand_id
1 'polypeptide(L)'
;MPIIVIAEFNDEPNFIAPDLKFRIQFIKDDFTKFTALEKAGIRQAETCIILCDKTHGRSDQDADARKILAALTAEKLNPNVYTCAELLNREYGSH
;
A
#
# COMPACT_ATOMS: atom_id res chain seq x y z
N MET A 1 -17.46 2.86 3.76
CA MET A 1 -16.20 3.19 3.07
C MET A 1 -15.47 1.89 2.78
N PRO A 2 -15.20 1.54 1.52
CA PRO A 2 -14.47 0.33 1.18
C PRO A 2 -12.98 0.50 1.53
N ILE A 3 -12.33 -0.60 1.90
CA ILE A 3 -10.88 -0.71 2.06
C ILE A 3 -10.35 -1.44 0.83
N ILE A 4 -9.38 -0.85 0.14
CA ILE A 4 -8.72 -1.47 -1.00
C ILE A 4 -7.30 -1.85 -0.59
N VAL A 5 -6.94 -3.11 -0.79
CA VAL A 5 -5.62 -3.65 -0.44
C VAL A 5 -4.88 -4.01 -1.73
N ILE A 6 -3.74 -3.38 -1.96
CA ILE A 6 -2.81 -3.76 -3.03
C ILE A 6 -1.74 -4.66 -2.41
N ALA A 7 -1.60 -5.87 -2.91
CA ALA A 7 -0.57 -6.79 -2.42
C ALA A 7 -0.21 -7.84 -3.47
N GLU A 8 1.02 -8.36 -3.37
CA GLU A 8 1.43 -9.55 -4.10
C GLU A 8 1.14 -10.78 -3.22
N PHE A 9 0.28 -11.68 -3.70
CA PHE A 9 -0.06 -12.92 -2.98
C PHE A 9 -0.19 -14.09 -3.95
N ASN A 10 0.15 -15.29 -3.49
CA ASN A 10 0.06 -16.51 -4.30
C ASN A 10 -1.36 -17.08 -4.29
N ASP A 11 -1.96 -17.19 -3.11
CA ASP A 11 -3.31 -17.71 -2.90
C ASP A 11 -4.32 -16.59 -2.66
N GLU A 12 -5.60 -16.84 -2.94
CA GLU A 12 -6.65 -15.87 -2.62
C GLU A 12 -6.69 -15.57 -1.11
N PRO A 13 -6.85 -14.29 -0.71
CA PRO A 13 -6.97 -13.92 0.70
C PRO A 13 -8.17 -14.61 1.35
N ASN A 14 -7.92 -15.34 2.44
CA ASN A 14 -8.97 -15.97 3.21
C ASN A 14 -9.60 -14.97 4.18
N PHE A 15 -10.92 -14.77 4.06
CA PHE A 15 -11.67 -13.91 4.97
C PHE A 15 -12.16 -14.74 6.17
N ILE A 16 -11.64 -14.43 7.36
CA ILE A 16 -12.09 -15.06 8.62
C ILE A 16 -13.56 -14.70 8.91
N ALA A 17 -14.00 -13.50 8.49
CA ALA A 17 -15.35 -12.99 8.69
C ALA A 17 -16.02 -12.67 7.34
N PRO A 18 -17.13 -13.35 6.96
CA PRO A 18 -17.76 -13.20 5.65
C PRO A 18 -18.26 -11.79 5.31
N ASP A 19 -18.62 -10.99 6.33
CA ASP A 19 -19.09 -9.62 6.19
C ASP A 19 -17.98 -8.65 5.74
N LEU A 20 -16.71 -8.96 6.04
CA LEU A 20 -15.56 -8.19 5.57
C LEU A 20 -15.36 -8.28 4.05
N LYS A 21 -15.83 -9.35 3.40
CA LYS A 21 -15.70 -9.55 1.95
C LYS A 21 -16.35 -8.43 1.14
N PHE A 22 -17.40 -7.80 1.68
CA PHE A 22 -18.07 -6.68 1.02
C PHE A 22 -17.41 -5.32 1.31
N ARG A 23 -16.55 -5.25 2.33
CA ARG A 23 -15.87 -4.01 2.76
C ARG A 23 -14.44 -3.94 2.26
N ILE A 24 -13.79 -5.08 2.02
CA ILE A 24 -12.38 -5.17 1.64
C ILE A 24 -12.28 -5.77 0.25
N GLN A 25 -11.58 -5.08 -0.65
CA GLN A 25 -11.27 -5.56 -1.98
C GLN A 25 -9.76 -5.69 -2.14
N PHE A 26 -9.31 -6.76 -2.79
CA PHE A 26 -7.90 -7.01 -3.03
C PHE A 26 -7.56 -6.78 -4.50
N ILE A 27 -6.44 -6.11 -4.72
CA ILE A 27 -5.81 -5.93 -6.03
C ILE A 27 -4.46 -6.66 -5.96
N LYS A 28 -4.32 -7.72 -6.75
CA LYS A 28 -3.06 -8.44 -6.92
C LYS A 28 -2.15 -7.66 -7.86
N ASP A 29 -1.36 -6.73 -7.32
CA ASP A 29 -0.44 -5.89 -8.08
C ASP A 29 0.69 -5.37 -7.17
N ASP A 30 1.66 -4.67 -7.78
CA ASP A 30 2.77 -4.02 -7.07
C ASP A 30 2.36 -2.59 -6.68
N PHE A 31 2.34 -2.32 -5.36
CA PHE A 31 1.96 -1.02 -4.80
C PHE A 31 2.90 0.14 -5.18
N THR A 32 4.08 -0.13 -5.72
CA THR A 32 5.01 0.90 -6.22
C THR A 32 4.61 1.43 -7.60
N LYS A 33 3.71 0.73 -8.31
CA LYS A 33 3.26 1.15 -9.63
C LYS A 33 2.16 2.20 -9.51
N PHE A 34 2.35 3.31 -10.22
CA PHE A 34 1.31 4.33 -10.44
C PHE A 34 -0.04 3.72 -10.84
N THR A 35 -0.04 2.75 -11.77
CA THR A 35 -1.26 2.12 -12.27
C THR A 35 -1.98 1.28 -11.23
N ALA A 36 -1.26 0.70 -10.26
CA ALA A 36 -1.87 -0.03 -9.16
C ALA A 36 -2.60 0.93 -8.20
N LEU A 37 -1.97 2.07 -7.87
CA LEU A 37 -2.56 3.11 -7.03
C LEU A 37 -3.81 3.75 -7.67
N GLU A 38 -3.77 4.00 -8.98
CA GLU A 38 -4.93 4.49 -9.74
C GLU A 38 -6.09 3.49 -9.71
N LYS A 39 -5.83 2.20 -9.98
CA LYS A 39 -6.86 1.14 -9.89
C LYS A 39 -7.46 1.04 -8.48
N ALA A 40 -6.67 1.32 -7.45
CA ALA A 40 -7.12 1.33 -6.06
C ALA A 40 -7.91 2.60 -5.68
N GLY A 41 -8.04 3.57 -6.57
CA GLY A 41 -8.81 4.79 -6.33
C GLY A 41 -8.09 5.84 -5.48
N ILE A 42 -6.75 5.87 -5.48
CA ILE A 42 -5.95 6.77 -4.63
C ILE A 42 -6.35 8.25 -4.73
N ARG A 43 -6.82 8.69 -5.91
CA ARG A 43 -7.29 10.07 -6.17
C ARG A 43 -8.45 10.52 -5.30
N GLN A 44 -9.22 9.58 -4.76
CA GLN A 44 -10.41 9.81 -3.95
C GLN A 44 -10.24 9.26 -2.52
N ALA A 45 -9.12 8.58 -2.25
CA ALA A 45 -8.86 7.99 -0.95
C ALA A 45 -8.60 9.09 0.09
N GLU A 46 -9.26 8.97 1.24
CA GLU A 46 -9.00 9.84 2.40
C GLU A 46 -7.72 9.44 3.14
N THR A 47 -7.34 8.16 3.06
CA THR A 47 -6.20 7.61 3.79
C THR A 47 -5.49 6.56 2.96
N CYS A 48 -4.15 6.61 2.97
CA CYS A 48 -3.26 5.63 2.36
C CYS A 48 -2.34 5.07 3.46
N ILE A 49 -2.44 3.77 3.72
CA ILE A 49 -1.57 3.07 4.68
C ILE A 49 -0.64 2.16 3.88
N ILE A 50 0.67 2.33 4.08
CA ILE A 50 1.71 1.58 3.39
C ILE A 50 2.50 0.80 4.45
N LEU A 51 2.37 -0.51 4.41
CA LEU A 51 3.02 -1.42 5.34
C LEU A 51 4.30 -2.00 4.76
N CYS A 52 5.18 -2.47 5.64
CA CYS A 52 6.40 -3.11 5.23
C CYS A 52 6.14 -4.44 4.53
N ASP A 53 6.69 -4.58 3.32
CA ASP A 53 6.65 -5.82 2.55
C ASP A 53 8.06 -6.39 2.35
N LYS A 54 8.41 -7.40 3.16
CA LYS A 54 9.64 -8.19 3.02
C LYS A 54 9.44 -9.47 2.18
N THR A 55 8.28 -9.65 1.55
CA THR A 55 8.07 -10.78 0.63
C THR A 55 9.11 -10.76 -0.49
N HIS A 56 9.34 -11.91 -1.11
CA HIS A 56 10.35 -12.09 -2.17
C HIS A 56 11.81 -11.88 -1.73
N GLY A 57 12.11 -11.94 -0.42
CA GLY A 57 13.48 -11.86 0.09
C GLY A 57 14.10 -10.47 0.03
N ARG A 58 13.26 -9.43 0.02
CA ARG A 58 13.70 -8.03 -0.01
C ARG A 58 14.47 -7.66 1.25
N SER A 59 15.51 -6.85 1.10
CA SER A 59 16.24 -6.27 2.23
C SER A 59 15.41 -5.17 2.90
N ASP A 60 15.75 -4.83 4.14
CA ASP A 60 15.07 -3.76 4.88
C ASP A 60 15.16 -2.42 4.14
N GLN A 61 16.31 -2.17 3.50
CA GLN A 61 16.53 -0.97 2.68
C GLN A 61 15.66 -0.95 1.42
N ASP A 62 15.54 -2.08 0.71
CA ASP A 62 14.67 -2.17 -0.47
C ASP A 62 13.20 -1.99 -0.09
N ALA A 63 12.78 -2.62 1.02
CA ALA A 63 11.43 -2.47 1.54
C ALA A 63 11.12 -1.00 1.90
N ASP A 64 12.02 -0.30 2.59
CA ASP A 64 11.85 1.12 2.92
C ASP A 64 11.83 2.02 1.68
N ALA A 65 12.73 1.81 0.71
CA ALA A 65 12.77 2.58 -0.53
C ALA A 65 11.47 2.45 -1.34
N ARG A 66 10.94 1.24 -1.46
CA ARG A 66 9.65 0.97 -2.15
C ARG A 66 8.48 1.67 -1.47
N LYS A 67 8.46 1.73 -0.14
CA LYS A 67 7.42 2.45 0.62
C LYS A 67 7.49 3.95 0.42
N ILE A 68 8.69 4.53 0.47
CA ILE A 68 8.89 5.96 0.20
C ILE A 68 8.41 6.30 -1.22
N LEU A 69 8.80 5.51 -2.22
CA LEU A 69 8.34 5.71 -3.59
C LEU A 69 6.80 5.69 -3.69
N ALA A 70 6.16 4.72 -3.04
CA ALA A 70 4.71 4.61 -3.04
C ALA A 70 4.04 5.79 -2.32
N ALA A 71 4.57 6.23 -1.18
CA ALA A 71 4.07 7.38 -0.42
C ALA A 71 4.15 8.67 -1.26
N LEU A 72 5.32 8.98 -1.82
CA LEU A 72 5.51 10.14 -2.68
C LEU A 72 4.60 10.12 -3.92
N THR A 73 4.40 8.92 -4.50
CA THR A 73 3.50 8.76 -5.64
C THR A 73 2.04 8.98 -5.24
N ALA A 74 1.61 8.46 -4.08
CA ALA A 74 0.26 8.64 -3.55
C ALA A 74 -0.04 10.12 -3.28
N GLU A 75 0.87 10.83 -2.60
CA GLU A 75 0.74 12.26 -2.29
C GLU A 75 0.74 13.12 -3.56
N LYS A 76 1.54 12.75 -4.56
CA LYS A 76 1.53 13.42 -5.87
C LYS A 76 0.21 13.22 -6.62
N LEU A 77 -0.38 12.03 -6.51
CA LEU A 77 -1.65 11.70 -7.14
C LEU A 77 -2.86 12.33 -6.44
N ASN A 78 -2.79 12.45 -5.12
CA ASN A 78 -3.80 13.05 -4.28
C ASN A 78 -3.13 13.87 -3.16
N PRO A 79 -2.97 15.19 -3.34
CA PRO A 79 -2.36 16.06 -2.33
C PRO A 79 -3.12 16.14 -1.00
N ASN A 80 -4.37 15.66 -0.94
CA ASN A 80 -5.21 15.69 0.25
C ASN A 80 -5.26 14.34 0.99
N VAL A 81 -4.58 13.31 0.50
CA VAL A 81 -4.58 12.00 1.16
C VAL A 81 -3.78 12.05 2.46
N TYR A 82 -4.32 11.47 3.53
CA TYR A 82 -3.52 11.20 4.72
C TYR A 82 -2.65 9.96 4.48
N THR A 83 -1.34 10.14 4.31
CA THR A 83 -0.39 9.05 4.08
C THR A 83 0.28 8.62 5.39
N CYS A 84 0.27 7.32 5.66
CA CYS A 84 1.03 6.70 6.74
C CYS A 84 1.88 5.57 6.16
N ALA A 85 3.20 5.68 6.28
CA ALA A 85 4.14 4.66 5.86
C ALA A 85 4.89 4.09 7.08
N GLU A 86 4.85 2.78 7.25
CA GLU A 86 5.69 2.08 8.22
C GLU A 86 7.15 2.10 7.74
N LEU A 87 8.13 2.37 8.59
CA LEU A 87 9.56 2.30 8.25
C LEU A 87 10.28 1.32 9.17
N LEU A 88 11.19 0.53 8.61
CA LEU A 88 12.00 -0.41 9.39
C LEU A 88 13.25 0.29 9.95
N ASN A 89 13.92 1.07 9.11
CA ASN A 89 15.04 1.89 9.53
C ASN A 89 14.59 3.35 9.70
N ARG A 90 14.73 3.86 10.94
CA ARG A 90 14.37 5.23 11.31
C ARG A 90 15.14 6.30 10.56
N GLU A 91 16.32 5.98 10.04
CA GLU A 91 17.14 6.94 9.28
C GLU A 91 16.42 7.49 8.04
N TYR A 92 15.49 6.72 7.47
CA TYR A 92 14.72 7.11 6.28
C TYR A 92 13.45 7.92 6.57
N GLY A 93 13.09 8.15 7.83
CA GLY A 93 11.89 8.93 8.19
C GLY A 93 12.05 10.44 8.03
N SER A 94 13.24 10.91 7.66
CA SER A 94 13.59 12.33 7.57
C SER A 94 13.68 12.86 6.12
N HIS A 95 13.42 12.01 5.13
CA HIS A 95 13.53 12.27 3.68
C HIS A 95 12.17 12.18 3.01
#